data_AF-A0A517N3D0-F1
#
_entry.id   AF-A0A517N3D0-F1
#
_cell.length_a   1.000
_cell.length_b   1.000
_cell.length_c   1.000
_cell.angle_alpha   90.00
_cell.angle_beta   90.00
_cell.angle_gamma   90.00
#
_symmetry.space_group_name_H-M   'P 1'
#
loop_
_entity.id
_entity.type
_entity.pdbx_description
1 polymer ?
#
loop_
_entity_poly.entity_id
_entity_poly.type
_entity_poly.pdbx_seq_one_letter_code
_entity_poly.pdbx_strand_id
1 'polypeptide(L)'
;MPTKNRRTNRTNTKSANTKISRAPGADLPGFDFSAAIESVCRDMIARLPEFSHIDFDRVAISIVQARRNVSHGIYASLTPLRFEGGSREKRTRGRRYLVQTVCDSQGEEYLYILSIYLPRFLNTSLEEKLSTLLHELWHIGPAFDGDLRRHPGRNYAHGNSQREYDALMDRFAQQWLAADPPHTLYEFLEREFTELAAEFGRIHGRHWPAPKLIPA
;
A
#
# COMPACT_ATOMS: atom_id res chain seq x y z
N MET A 1 36.44 -66.47 44.07
CA MET A 1 36.79 -67.46 43.02
C MET A 1 35.55 -68.33 42.84
N PRO A 2 34.70 -68.17 41.80
CA PRO A 2 34.93 -68.51 40.37
C PRO A 2 34.52 -67.34 39.43
N THR A 3 34.98 -67.10 38.19
CA THR A 3 35.08 -67.81 36.89
C THR A 3 33.78 -68.16 36.15
N LYS A 4 33.53 -67.36 35.10
CA LYS A 4 33.02 -67.64 33.73
C LYS A 4 31.72 -68.45 33.54
N ASN A 5 30.76 -67.87 32.82
CA ASN A 5 30.43 -68.20 31.42
C ASN A 5 29.30 -67.31 30.86
N ARG A 6 29.48 -66.67 29.68
CA ARG A 6 28.93 -67.07 28.34
C ARG A 6 27.39 -67.15 28.34
N ARG A 7 26.63 -66.54 27.43
CA ARG A 7 26.80 -66.43 25.97
C ARG A 7 25.64 -65.58 25.37
N THR A 8 25.98 -64.68 24.43
CA THR A 8 25.31 -64.37 23.14
C THR A 8 23.82 -63.99 23.03
N ASN A 9 23.56 -62.81 22.47
CA ASN A 9 22.88 -62.57 21.17
C ASN A 9 22.86 -61.03 20.93
N ARG A 10 23.61 -60.44 20.01
CA ARG A 10 23.49 -60.33 18.54
C ARG A 10 22.15 -59.75 18.03
N THR A 11 22.30 -58.70 17.20
CA THR A 11 21.30 -57.96 16.39
C THR A 11 20.34 -57.10 17.21
N ASN A 12 20.15 -55.80 16.96
CA ASN A 12 19.90 -55.19 15.66
C ASN A 12 20.15 -53.67 15.75
N THR A 13 21.03 -53.14 14.92
CA THR A 13 21.18 -51.71 14.66
C THR A 13 19.95 -51.22 13.90
N LYS A 14 19.02 -50.56 14.59
CA LYS A 14 18.08 -49.65 13.94
C LYS A 14 18.43 -48.23 14.36
N SER A 15 19.15 -47.57 13.45
CA SER A 15 19.28 -46.12 13.43
C SER A 15 17.87 -45.53 13.50
N ALA A 16 17.55 -44.89 14.61
CA ALA A 16 16.32 -44.12 14.76
C ALA A 16 16.46 -42.91 13.83
N ASN A 17 15.94 -43.06 12.61
CA ASN A 17 15.75 -41.96 11.70
C ASN A 17 14.66 -41.07 12.30
N THR A 18 15.07 -40.06 13.06
CA THR A 18 14.19 -39.02 13.60
C THR A 18 13.56 -38.30 12.44
N LYS A 19 12.40 -38.82 11.98
CA LYS A 19 11.46 -38.05 11.20
C LYS A 19 10.96 -36.93 12.10
N ILE A 20 11.58 -35.75 11.96
CA ILE A 20 10.93 -34.50 12.37
C ILE A 20 9.73 -34.37 11.42
N SER A 21 8.58 -34.85 11.88
CA SER A 21 7.29 -34.59 11.28
C SER A 21 7.06 -33.08 11.32
N ARG A 22 7.25 -32.41 10.18
CA ARG A 22 6.81 -31.02 10.01
C ARG A 22 5.29 -31.02 10.16
N ALA A 23 4.78 -30.29 11.14
CA ALA A 23 3.35 -30.12 11.34
C ALA A 23 2.71 -29.53 10.07
N PRO A 24 1.47 -29.93 9.71
CA PRO A 24 0.76 -29.39 8.56
C PRO A 24 0.39 -27.93 8.83
N GLY A 25 0.74 -27.04 7.89
CA GLY A 25 0.23 -25.67 7.77
C GLY A 25 0.12 -24.88 9.07
N ALA A 26 1.24 -24.32 9.55
CA ALA A 26 1.12 -23.16 10.43
C ALA A 26 0.38 -22.07 9.63
N ASP A 27 -0.77 -21.64 10.14
CA ASP A 27 -1.54 -20.49 9.64
C ASP A 27 -0.58 -19.31 9.49
N LEU A 28 -0.10 -19.07 8.27
CA LEU A 28 0.70 -17.89 8.00
C LEU A 28 -0.23 -16.70 8.27
N PRO A 29 0.11 -15.80 9.22
CA PRO A 29 -0.59 -14.54 9.31
C PRO A 29 -0.41 -13.88 7.94
N GLY A 30 -1.52 -13.59 7.26
CA GLY A 30 -1.45 -13.04 5.91
C GLY A 30 -0.61 -11.76 5.84
N PHE A 31 -0.25 -11.35 4.64
CA PHE A 31 0.48 -10.11 4.41
C PHE A 31 -0.46 -8.91 4.53
N ASP A 32 -0.24 -8.04 5.52
CA ASP A 32 -0.95 -6.75 5.64
C ASP A 32 -0.38 -5.73 4.67
N PHE A 33 -0.93 -5.72 3.46
CA PHE A 33 -0.50 -4.83 2.40
C PHE A 33 -0.80 -3.36 2.72
N SER A 34 -1.85 -3.08 3.51
CA SER A 34 -2.18 -1.69 3.87
C SER A 34 -1.17 -1.08 4.82
N ALA A 35 -0.64 -1.86 5.76
CA ALA A 35 0.42 -1.43 6.67
C ALA A 35 1.77 -1.29 5.95
N ALA A 36 2.07 -2.19 5.02
CA ALA A 36 3.29 -2.14 4.21
C ALA A 36 3.36 -0.89 3.32
N ILE A 37 2.27 -0.59 2.59
CA ILE A 37 2.17 0.63 1.77
C ILE A 37 2.24 1.89 2.63
N GLU A 38 1.56 1.90 3.78
CA GLU A 38 1.63 3.03 4.72
C GLU A 38 3.08 3.31 5.15
N SER A 39 3.86 2.27 5.45
CA SER A 39 5.26 2.40 5.84
C SER A 39 6.12 3.00 4.71
N VAL A 40 5.93 2.53 3.47
CA VAL A 40 6.61 3.08 2.28
C VAL A 40 6.27 4.55 2.08
N CYS A 41 4.98 4.92 2.09
CA CYS A 41 4.55 6.30 1.88
C CYS A 41 5.07 7.24 2.99
N ARG A 42 5.07 6.81 4.25
CA ARG A 42 5.62 7.61 5.37
C ARG A 42 7.11 7.88 5.19
N ASP A 43 7.88 6.88 4.79
CA ASP A 43 9.32 7.06 4.55
C ASP A 43 9.58 7.96 3.32
N MET A 44 8.79 7.82 2.24
CA MET A 44 8.85 8.75 1.10
C MET A 44 8.61 10.20 1.52
N ILE A 45 7.56 10.46 2.31
CA ILE A 45 7.22 11.80 2.82
C ILE A 45 8.35 12.34 3.71
N ALA A 46 8.97 11.48 4.53
CA ALA A 46 10.07 11.88 5.41
C ALA A 46 11.37 12.22 4.66
N ARG A 47 11.61 11.58 3.51
CA ARG A 47 12.86 11.74 2.74
C ARG A 47 12.77 12.75 1.60
N LEU A 48 11.58 13.00 1.06
CA LEU A 48 11.37 13.89 -0.07
C LEU A 48 10.72 15.20 0.40
N PRO A 49 11.47 16.33 0.46
CA PRO A 49 10.97 17.59 1.00
C PRO A 49 9.73 18.13 0.31
N GLU A 50 9.52 17.82 -0.97
CA GLU A 50 8.36 18.28 -1.75
C GLU A 50 7.02 17.70 -1.26
N PHE A 51 7.08 16.69 -0.39
CA PHE A 51 5.92 16.01 0.20
C PHE A 51 5.76 16.32 1.70
N SER A 52 6.60 17.20 2.28
CA SER A 52 6.64 17.46 3.71
C SER A 52 5.38 18.12 4.29
N HIS A 53 4.48 18.64 3.44
CA HIS A 53 3.19 19.20 3.84
C HIS A 53 2.14 18.13 4.16
N ILE A 54 2.42 16.86 3.88
CA ILE A 54 1.47 15.77 4.05
C ILE A 54 1.57 15.23 5.48
N ASP A 55 0.50 15.40 6.25
CA ASP A 55 0.30 14.66 7.49
C ASP A 55 -0.37 13.32 7.18
N PHE A 56 0.44 12.25 7.16
CA PHE A 56 -0.03 10.94 6.72
C PHE A 56 -1.03 10.29 7.69
N ASP A 57 -1.13 10.75 8.94
CA ASP A 57 -2.14 10.26 9.89
C ASP A 57 -3.56 10.62 9.43
N ARG A 58 -3.68 11.60 8.52
CA ARG A 58 -4.94 12.03 7.91
C ARG A 58 -5.17 11.50 6.50
N VAL A 59 -4.40 10.50 6.08
CA VAL A 59 -4.56 9.79 4.80
C VAL A 59 -4.91 8.32 5.06
N ALA A 60 -6.13 7.92 4.71
CA ALA A 60 -6.55 6.53 4.84
C ALA A 60 -6.01 5.66 3.69
N ILE A 61 -5.39 4.51 4.00
CA ILE A 61 -5.06 3.49 3.01
C ILE A 61 -6.24 2.53 2.80
N SER A 62 -6.61 2.33 1.54
CA SER A 62 -7.64 1.39 1.10
C SER A 62 -7.10 0.42 0.04
N ILE A 63 -7.44 -0.86 0.14
CA ILE A 63 -7.18 -1.85 -0.89
C ILE A 63 -8.46 -2.13 -1.65
N VAL A 64 -8.38 -2.04 -2.98
CA VAL A 64 -9.49 -2.36 -3.89
C VAL A 64 -9.14 -3.62 -4.67
N GLN A 65 -10.00 -4.64 -4.57
CA GLN A 65 -9.86 -5.84 -5.41
C GLN A 65 -10.40 -5.56 -6.81
N ALA A 66 -9.50 -5.45 -7.79
CA ALA A 66 -9.87 -5.35 -9.19
C ALA A 66 -10.37 -6.72 -9.68
N ARG A 67 -11.63 -6.78 -10.14
CA ARG A 67 -12.29 -8.02 -10.60
C ARG A 67 -11.65 -8.67 -11.84
N ARG A 68 -10.74 -7.99 -12.52
CA ARG A 68 -10.03 -8.48 -13.72
C ARG A 68 -8.56 -8.06 -13.69
N ASN A 69 -7.67 -9.01 -13.95
CA ASN A 69 -6.25 -8.78 -14.17
C ASN A 69 -6.02 -8.36 -15.63
N VAL A 70 -6.19 -7.07 -15.92
CA VAL A 70 -5.86 -6.49 -17.23
C VAL A 70 -4.84 -5.37 -17.02
N SER A 71 -3.85 -5.30 -17.90
CA SER A 71 -2.76 -4.32 -17.87
C SER A 71 -3.19 -2.88 -18.14
N HIS A 72 -4.43 -2.66 -18.57
CA HIS A 72 -4.97 -1.33 -18.85
C HIS A 72 -6.03 -0.98 -17.79
N GLY A 73 -5.66 -0.16 -16.81
CA GLY A 73 -6.60 0.47 -15.88
C GLY A 73 -5.92 1.10 -14.68
N ILE A 74 -6.74 1.51 -13.70
CA ILE A 74 -6.30 2.27 -12.53
C ILE A 74 -5.47 1.36 -11.60
N TYR A 75 -4.26 1.80 -11.25
CA TYR A 75 -3.38 1.13 -10.29
C TYR A 75 -3.52 1.69 -8.88
N ALA A 76 -3.67 3.00 -8.78
CA ALA A 76 -3.96 3.70 -7.54
C ALA A 76 -4.90 4.89 -7.81
N SER A 77 -5.53 5.41 -6.77
CA SER A 77 -6.29 6.66 -6.84
C SER A 77 -6.34 7.36 -5.50
N LEU A 78 -6.28 8.70 -5.52
CA LEU A 78 -6.50 9.55 -4.37
C LEU A 78 -7.91 10.16 -4.39
N THR A 79 -8.72 9.83 -3.38
CA THR A 79 -10.04 10.44 -3.19
C THR A 79 -9.97 11.58 -2.16
N PRO A 80 -10.26 12.84 -2.54
CA PRO A 80 -10.35 13.95 -1.59
C PRO A 80 -11.63 13.87 -0.75
N LEU A 81 -11.54 14.22 0.54
CA LEU A 81 -12.67 14.27 1.48
C LEU A 81 -13.14 15.69 1.79
N ARG A 82 -12.68 16.67 1.00
CA ARG A 82 -13.21 18.03 0.93
C ARG A 82 -13.42 18.46 -0.51
N PHE A 83 -14.19 19.52 -0.67
CA PHE A 83 -14.34 20.24 -1.92
C PHE A 83 -13.25 21.32 -2.04
N GLU A 84 -13.43 22.18 -3.04
CA GLU A 84 -12.54 23.29 -3.35
C GLU A 84 -12.17 24.13 -2.13
N GLY A 85 -10.85 24.33 -1.96
CA GLY A 85 -10.27 25.10 -0.86
C GLY A 85 -10.58 24.51 0.52
N GLY A 86 -10.63 23.18 0.61
CA GLY A 86 -10.92 22.48 1.86
C GLY A 86 -12.37 22.58 2.33
N SER A 87 -13.28 23.07 1.49
CA SER A 87 -14.68 23.26 1.89
C SER A 87 -15.37 21.94 2.21
N ARG A 88 -16.12 21.90 3.32
CA ARG A 88 -16.99 20.76 3.66
C ARG A 88 -18.23 20.68 2.79
N GLU A 89 -18.62 21.80 2.17
CA GLU A 89 -19.85 21.90 1.39
C GLU A 89 -19.59 22.33 -0.06
N LYS A 90 -20.45 21.86 -0.97
CA LYS A 90 -20.51 22.34 -2.35
C LYS A 90 -21.94 22.58 -2.77
N ARG A 91 -22.17 23.72 -3.43
CA ARG A 91 -23.43 24.00 -4.14
C ARG A 91 -23.31 23.53 -5.58
N THR A 92 -24.21 22.65 -6.01
CA THR A 92 -24.33 22.24 -7.41
C THR A 92 -25.81 22.16 -7.79
N ARG A 93 -26.17 22.73 -8.94
CA ARG A 93 -27.56 22.77 -9.46
C ARG A 93 -28.58 23.23 -8.40
N GLY A 94 -28.23 24.25 -7.62
CA GLY A 94 -29.08 24.83 -6.59
C GLY A 94 -29.17 24.03 -5.27
N ARG A 95 -28.55 22.85 -5.17
CA ARG A 95 -28.56 22.00 -3.98
C ARG A 95 -27.21 22.04 -3.27
N ARG A 96 -27.21 21.98 -1.93
CA ARG A 96 -26.01 21.84 -1.10
C ARG A 96 -25.72 20.37 -0.85
N TYR A 97 -24.45 20.04 -0.87
CA TYR A 97 -23.95 18.71 -0.55
C TYR A 97 -22.77 18.81 0.41
N LEU A 98 -22.72 17.89 1.35
CA LEU A 98 -21.59 17.59 2.21
C LEU A 98 -20.88 16.34 1.71
N VAL A 99 -19.56 16.27 1.88
CA VAL A 99 -18.85 14.99 1.81
C VAL A 99 -19.02 14.29 3.15
N GLN A 100 -19.36 13.00 3.13
CA GLN A 100 -19.40 12.18 4.34
C GLN A 100 -18.07 12.24 5.08
N THR A 101 -18.11 12.59 6.37
CA THR A 101 -16.93 12.50 7.25
C THR A 101 -16.52 11.05 7.43
N VAL A 102 -15.23 10.78 7.21
CA VAL A 102 -14.59 9.49 7.46
C VAL A 102 -13.57 9.69 8.57
N CYS A 103 -13.66 8.89 9.62
CA CYS A 103 -12.74 8.94 10.77
C CYS A 103 -12.01 7.61 10.93
N ASP A 104 -10.86 7.67 11.59
CA ASP A 104 -10.20 6.50 12.14
C ASP A 104 -10.94 5.94 13.37
N SER A 105 -10.34 4.95 14.05
CA SER A 105 -10.92 4.37 15.27
C SER A 105 -10.86 5.28 16.50
N GLN A 106 -10.03 6.33 16.47
CA GLN A 106 -9.88 7.29 17.56
C GLN A 106 -10.80 8.51 17.39
N GLY A 107 -11.43 8.65 16.22
CA GLY A 107 -12.32 9.77 15.88
C GLY A 107 -11.65 10.86 15.05
N GLU A 108 -10.38 10.69 14.70
CA GLU A 108 -9.63 11.65 13.88
C GLU A 108 -10.11 11.58 12.44
N GLU A 109 -10.44 12.74 11.86
CA GLU A 109 -10.99 12.82 10.52
C GLU A 109 -9.89 12.68 9.45
N TYR A 110 -10.07 11.71 8.55
CA TYR A 110 -9.29 11.64 7.32
C TYR A 110 -9.64 12.79 6.37
N LEU A 111 -8.63 13.23 5.60
CA LEU A 111 -8.77 14.20 4.51
C LEU A 111 -8.70 13.55 3.14
N TYR A 112 -8.06 12.39 3.04
CA TYR A 112 -7.84 11.70 1.79
C TYR A 112 -8.00 10.19 2.00
N ILE A 113 -8.38 9.49 0.93
CA ILE A 113 -8.32 8.03 0.85
C ILE A 113 -7.41 7.68 -0.33
N LEU A 114 -6.25 7.08 -0.04
CA LEU A 114 -5.35 6.50 -1.04
C LEU A 114 -5.74 5.05 -1.27
N SER A 115 -6.26 4.75 -2.46
CA SER A 115 -6.74 3.42 -2.84
C SER A 115 -5.75 2.73 -3.78
N ILE A 116 -5.32 1.51 -3.44
CA ILE A 116 -4.43 0.69 -4.27
C ILE A 116 -5.20 -0.50 -4.86
N TYR A 117 -5.06 -0.74 -6.17
CA TYR A 117 -5.84 -1.72 -6.92
C TYR A 117 -5.03 -3.01 -7.16
N LEU A 118 -5.38 -4.06 -6.43
CA LEU A 118 -4.76 -5.38 -6.57
C LEU A 118 -5.57 -6.31 -7.49
N PRO A 119 -4.94 -7.21 -8.26
CA PRO A 119 -3.50 -7.47 -8.30
C PRO A 119 -2.71 -6.50 -9.18
N ARG A 120 -3.38 -5.63 -9.95
CA ARG A 120 -2.78 -4.84 -11.04
C ARG A 120 -1.55 -4.04 -10.62
N PHE A 121 -1.65 -3.31 -9.50
CA PHE A 121 -0.53 -2.52 -8.99
C PHE A 121 0.70 -3.39 -8.68
N LEU A 122 0.52 -4.58 -8.10
CA LEU A 122 1.66 -5.45 -7.78
C LEU A 122 2.26 -6.13 -9.01
N ASN A 123 1.59 -6.09 -10.16
CA ASN A 123 2.04 -6.74 -11.39
C ASN A 123 2.70 -5.76 -12.40
N THR A 124 3.05 -4.56 -11.93
CA THR A 124 3.88 -3.61 -12.67
C THR A 124 5.35 -3.72 -12.22
N SER A 125 6.27 -2.98 -12.85
CA SER A 125 7.67 -2.95 -12.39
C SER A 125 7.79 -2.22 -11.05
N LEU A 126 8.92 -2.41 -10.35
CA LEU A 126 9.20 -1.66 -9.11
C LEU A 126 9.14 -0.14 -9.36
N GLU A 127 9.75 0.32 -10.45
CA GLU A 127 9.77 1.73 -10.83
C GLU A 127 8.36 2.29 -11.04
N GLU A 128 7.50 1.54 -11.74
CA GLU A 128 6.11 1.94 -11.97
C GLU A 128 5.28 1.95 -10.68
N LYS A 129 5.52 1.03 -9.74
CA LYS A 129 4.89 1.03 -8.41
C LYS A 129 5.27 2.28 -7.62
N LEU A 130 6.56 2.61 -7.56
CA LEU A 130 7.06 3.77 -6.82
C LEU A 130 6.56 5.08 -7.44
N SER A 131 6.66 5.20 -8.77
CA SER A 131 6.18 6.36 -9.53
C SER A 131 4.67 6.56 -9.33
N THR A 132 3.88 5.47 -9.32
CA THR A 132 2.44 5.51 -9.03
C THR A 132 2.13 6.00 -7.62
N LEU A 133 2.84 5.52 -6.58
CA LEU A 133 2.61 6.00 -5.22
C LEU A 133 2.92 7.50 -5.08
N LEU A 134 4.05 7.94 -5.65
CA LEU A 134 4.45 9.34 -5.65
C LEU A 134 3.48 10.21 -6.45
N HIS A 135 2.92 9.69 -7.56
CA HIS A 135 1.88 10.34 -8.34
C HIS A 135 0.67 10.68 -7.48
N GLU A 136 0.16 9.70 -6.73
CA GLU A 136 -1.01 9.92 -5.88
C GLU A 136 -0.68 10.84 -4.70
N LEU A 137 0.51 10.74 -4.09
CA LEU A 137 0.94 11.68 -3.05
C LEU A 137 1.05 13.11 -3.59
N TRP A 138 1.50 13.28 -4.84
CA TRP A 138 1.62 14.59 -5.47
C TRP A 138 0.27 15.28 -5.69
N HIS A 139 -0.80 14.49 -5.86
CA HIS A 139 -2.17 15.01 -5.93
C HIS A 139 -2.66 15.63 -4.62
N ILE A 140 -2.02 15.36 -3.47
CA ILE A 140 -2.37 16.02 -2.21
C ILE A 140 -2.00 17.52 -2.30
N GLY A 141 -3.00 18.37 -2.09
CA GLY A 141 -2.85 19.81 -2.19
C GLY A 141 -1.82 20.36 -1.19
N PRO A 142 -1.05 21.41 -1.57
CA PRO A 142 0.01 21.96 -0.71
C PRO A 142 -0.52 22.59 0.60
N ALA A 143 -1.81 22.94 0.65
CA ALA A 143 -2.46 23.43 1.87
C ALA A 143 -2.91 22.31 2.81
N PHE A 144 -2.86 21.05 2.36
CA PHE A 144 -3.28 19.86 3.11
C PHE A 144 -4.67 20.02 3.76
N ASP A 145 -5.62 20.54 3.00
CA ASP A 145 -6.96 20.91 3.48
C ASP A 145 -8.05 19.91 3.05
N GLY A 146 -7.67 18.79 2.43
CA GLY A 146 -8.60 17.77 1.90
C GLY A 146 -9.01 18.00 0.45
N ASP A 147 -8.56 19.08 -0.18
CA ASP A 147 -8.69 19.31 -1.62
C ASP A 147 -7.47 18.75 -2.37
N LEU A 148 -7.63 18.53 -3.67
CA LEU A 148 -6.53 18.12 -4.54
C LEU A 148 -5.66 19.31 -4.93
N ARG A 149 -4.39 19.04 -5.25
CA ARG A 149 -3.49 20.01 -5.87
C ARG A 149 -4.11 20.56 -7.15
N ARG A 150 -4.25 21.87 -7.22
CA ARG A 150 -4.79 22.60 -8.38
C ARG A 150 -3.64 23.20 -9.17
N HIS A 151 -3.56 22.91 -10.46
CA HIS A 151 -2.63 23.58 -11.36
C HIS A 151 -3.33 24.78 -12.04
N PRO A 152 -2.68 25.95 -12.15
CA PRO A 152 -3.26 27.10 -12.84
C PRO A 152 -3.47 26.77 -14.33
N GLY A 153 -4.73 26.76 -14.78
CA GLY A 153 -5.10 26.50 -16.18
C GLY A 153 -6.35 25.63 -16.35
N ARG A 154 -6.77 25.40 -17.61
CA ARG A 154 -7.94 24.56 -17.97
C ARG A 154 -7.75 23.07 -17.71
N ASN A 155 -6.51 22.61 -17.55
CA ASN A 155 -6.18 21.21 -17.25
C ASN A 155 -5.94 21.06 -15.75
N TYR A 156 -7.03 20.82 -15.03
CA TYR A 156 -7.07 20.80 -13.58
C TYR A 156 -6.30 19.65 -12.92
N ALA A 157 -5.88 18.64 -13.70
CA ALA A 157 -5.28 17.40 -13.20
C ALA A 157 -3.87 17.10 -13.74
N HIS A 158 -3.48 17.67 -14.89
CA HIS A 158 -2.16 17.42 -15.48
C HIS A 158 -1.69 18.68 -16.23
N GLY A 159 -0.50 19.18 -15.90
CA GLY A 159 0.14 20.32 -16.57
C GLY A 159 0.42 20.06 -18.06
N ASN A 160 1.19 20.94 -18.70
CA ASN A 160 1.30 21.01 -20.17
C ASN A 160 1.87 19.77 -20.90
N SER A 161 2.33 18.72 -20.21
CA SER A 161 2.44 17.39 -20.82
C SER A 161 2.42 16.27 -19.78
N GLN A 162 1.67 15.20 -20.05
CA GLN A 162 1.69 13.96 -19.26
C GLN A 162 3.12 13.44 -19.07
N ARG A 163 3.96 13.53 -20.11
CA ARG A 163 5.35 13.05 -20.09
C ARG A 163 6.24 13.78 -19.10
N GLU A 164 6.10 15.11 -18.98
CA GLU A 164 6.87 15.86 -17.98
C GLU A 164 6.45 15.49 -16.55
N TYR A 165 5.16 15.21 -16.36
CA TYR A 165 4.64 14.75 -15.09
C TYR A 165 5.19 13.36 -14.73
N ASP A 166 5.10 12.40 -15.67
CA ASP A 166 5.61 11.04 -15.47
C ASP A 166 7.13 11.09 -15.17
N ALA A 167 7.90 11.87 -15.93
CA ALA A 167 9.33 12.05 -15.71
C ALA A 167 9.68 12.72 -14.37
N LEU A 168 8.78 13.54 -13.81
CA LEU A 168 8.96 14.11 -12.48
C LEU A 168 8.76 13.04 -11.39
N MET A 169 7.74 12.19 -11.52
CA MET A 169 7.50 11.11 -10.57
C MET A 169 8.62 10.07 -10.58
N ASP A 170 9.14 9.74 -11.76
CA ASP A 170 10.30 8.85 -11.91
C ASP A 170 11.54 9.43 -11.24
N ARG A 171 11.75 10.76 -11.35
CA ARG A 171 12.85 11.43 -10.65
C ARG A 171 12.71 11.36 -9.14
N PHE A 172 11.50 11.57 -8.61
CA PHE A 172 11.26 11.43 -7.17
C PHE A 172 11.47 9.99 -6.70
N ALA A 173 11.07 8.99 -7.49
CA ALA A 173 11.33 7.58 -7.18
C ALA A 173 12.83 7.28 -7.11
N GLN A 174 13.60 7.79 -8.09
CA GLN A 174 15.06 7.66 -8.10
C GLN A 174 15.72 8.39 -6.93
N GLN A 175 15.26 9.59 -6.58
CA GLN A 175 15.77 10.33 -5.43
C GLN A 175 15.50 9.60 -4.12
N TRP A 176 14.31 9.02 -3.96
CA TRP A 176 13.96 8.23 -2.79
C TRP A 176 14.85 6.99 -2.67
N LEU A 177 15.03 6.22 -3.75
CA LEU A 177 15.94 5.08 -3.77
C LEU A 177 17.40 5.48 -3.48
N ALA A 178 17.85 6.62 -4.04
CA ALA A 178 19.19 7.14 -3.81
C ALA A 178 19.41 7.64 -2.37
N ALA A 179 18.34 7.91 -1.63
CA ALA A 179 18.38 8.22 -0.21
C ALA A 179 18.49 6.97 0.68
N ASP A 180 18.73 5.80 0.08
CA ASP A 180 19.00 4.52 0.76
C ASP A 180 17.95 4.15 1.82
N PRO A 181 16.67 3.99 1.42
CA PRO A 181 15.64 3.50 2.32
C PRO A 181 15.91 2.02 2.65
N PRO A 182 15.61 1.55 3.87
CA PRO A 182 15.82 0.15 4.22
C PRO A 182 15.13 -0.78 3.23
N HIS A 183 15.85 -1.73 2.63
CA HIS A 183 15.29 -2.64 1.61
C HIS A 183 14.05 -3.41 2.10
N THR A 184 14.05 -3.84 3.37
CA THR A 184 12.91 -4.50 4.02
C THR A 184 11.62 -3.67 4.03
N LEU A 185 11.72 -2.35 3.83
CA LEU A 185 10.57 -1.46 3.73
C LEU A 185 9.79 -1.69 2.43
N TYR A 186 10.47 -2.02 1.33
CA TYR A 186 9.88 -2.05 0.00
C TYR A 186 10.13 -3.33 -0.79
N GLU A 187 10.86 -4.31 -0.26
CA GLU A 187 11.14 -5.59 -0.93
C GLU A 187 9.88 -6.32 -1.43
N PHE A 188 8.74 -6.13 -0.76
CA PHE A 188 7.45 -6.68 -1.20
C PHE A 188 6.95 -6.08 -2.53
N LEU A 189 7.38 -4.86 -2.88
CA LEU A 189 7.08 -4.21 -4.17
C LEU A 189 7.92 -4.78 -5.31
N GLU A 190 9.01 -5.49 -5.03
CA GLU A 190 9.79 -6.20 -6.06
C GLU A 190 9.09 -7.48 -6.54
N ARG A 191 8.04 -7.91 -5.84
CA ARG A 191 7.28 -9.13 -6.12
C ARG A 191 6.05 -8.84 -6.98
N GLU A 192 5.67 -9.84 -7.77
CA GLU A 192 4.35 -9.95 -8.38
C GLU A 192 3.31 -10.37 -7.33
N PHE A 193 2.03 -10.08 -7.56
CA PHE A 193 0.96 -10.43 -6.61
C PHE A 193 0.93 -11.94 -6.28
N THR A 194 1.15 -12.79 -7.30
CA THR A 194 1.14 -14.24 -7.13
C THR A 194 2.30 -14.76 -6.31
N GLU A 195 3.47 -14.13 -6.40
CA GLU A 195 4.65 -14.51 -5.64
C GLU A 195 4.47 -14.16 -4.16
N LEU A 196 4.03 -12.92 -3.90
CA LEU A 196 3.74 -12.45 -2.54
C LEU A 196 2.62 -13.27 -1.89
N ALA A 197 1.58 -13.63 -2.64
CA ALA A 197 0.53 -14.51 -2.14
C ALA A 197 1.02 -15.94 -1.87
N ALA A 198 1.95 -16.47 -2.67
CA ALA A 198 2.52 -17.79 -2.44
C ALA A 198 3.40 -17.84 -1.18
N GLU A 199 4.11 -16.77 -0.89
CA GLU A 199 4.98 -16.65 0.29
C GLU A 199 4.19 -16.50 1.60
N PHE A 200 3.19 -15.62 1.61
CA PHE A 200 2.44 -15.26 2.83
C PHE A 200 1.05 -15.91 2.93
N GLY A 201 0.66 -16.72 1.94
CA GLY A 201 -0.63 -17.41 1.86
C GLY A 201 -1.81 -16.52 1.46
N ARG A 202 -2.02 -15.41 2.16
CA ARG A 202 -3.09 -14.43 1.85
C ARG A 202 -2.56 -13.01 1.93
N ILE A 203 -2.94 -12.17 0.97
CA ILE A 203 -2.75 -10.72 1.04
C ILE A 203 -4.07 -10.10 1.55
N HIS A 204 -3.98 -9.25 2.57
CA HIS A 204 -5.12 -8.51 3.13
C HIS A 204 -4.77 -7.04 3.39
N GLY A 205 -5.78 -6.27 3.76
CA GLY A 205 -5.60 -4.91 4.26
C GLY A 205 -6.94 -4.19 4.40
N ARG A 206 -6.86 -2.94 4.86
CA ARG A 206 -8.03 -2.10 5.11
C ARG A 206 -8.77 -1.76 3.81
N HIS A 207 -10.09 -1.63 3.90
CA HIS A 207 -10.95 -1.22 2.80
C HIS A 207 -11.87 -0.09 3.27
N TRP A 208 -11.83 1.03 2.55
CA TRP A 208 -12.71 2.17 2.75
C TRP A 208 -13.66 2.31 1.57
N PRO A 209 -14.99 2.37 1.81
CA PRO A 209 -15.94 2.64 0.74
C PRO A 209 -15.78 4.07 0.23
N ALA A 210 -16.16 4.29 -1.04
CA ALA A 210 -16.22 5.65 -1.58
C ALA A 210 -17.15 6.53 -0.71
N PRO A 211 -16.71 7.74 -0.33
CA PRO A 211 -17.49 8.64 0.53
C PRO A 211 -18.76 9.08 -0.19
N LYS A 212 -19.87 9.16 0.55
CA LYS A 212 -21.16 9.61 0.00
C LYS A 212 -21.24 11.14 -0.03
N LEU A 213 -21.93 11.66 -1.03
CA LEU A 213 -22.42 13.05 -1.02
C LEU A 213 -23.77 13.11 -0.33
N ILE A 214 -23.84 13.83 0.78
CA ILE A 214 -25.02 13.93 1.64
C ILE A 214 -25.71 15.28 1.36
N PRO A 215 -27.01 15.33 1.00
CA PRO A 215 -27.74 16.60 0.87
C PRO A 215 -27.76 17.37 2.20
N ALA A 216 -27.55 18.70 2.15
CA ALA A 216 -27.42 19.59 3.32
C ALA A 216 -28.52 20.65 3.42
#